data_AF-A0A3N0VG02-F1
#
_entry.id   AF-A0A3N0VG02-F1
#
_cell.length_a   1.000
_cell.length_b   1.000
_cell.length_c   1.000
_cell.angle_alpha   90.00
_cell.angle_beta   90.00
_cell.angle_gamma   90.00
#
_symmetry.space_group_name_H-M   'P 1'
#
loop_
_entity.id
_entity.type
_entity.pdbx_description
1 polymer ?
#
loop_
_entity_poly.entity_id
_entity_poly.type
_entity_poly.pdbx_seq_one_letter_code
_entity_poly.pdbx_strand_id
1 'polypeptide(L)'
;MKRVLALSLLPLLLSACGLSERSPNPEAAPGPTDLPWPTLPALRPDAATCEALRPARWRPASGAPQTGAKLRAFAIQYKQEIRHVESYGQFRLKMRCLMEEQVVPHLRADLPALVVYNEDAGLMTIASGSRGALVRAQAQTPLAAPLGDAAPLGIVGALGLLNLAYLPQVLAYQIRFPGVDPRKQVFLAATDTFARAFSQTFSDIARDYGVYVVASNNQAPYAASSDPVDLALFKDPNLASIDEVYIATAAHIANVTFLWGPEDLHPEAPRGEQNLLFRNEKVPLTDIELQVLGLDEGPASGEAGLANAAGYPVAGFQLGFATSLPAFQWGYEFGQRPAGFEPCADIPASYMPCMDALGVDVVVQAEANPGRWAAYYAGGWQPLEWMNSTWRTVAEPSVGFRYNITAHLVGNLLDLAFDGQSAITARHQSGPGQHYVGNLEFEPGTDVGWYQVFQGEKPEFLALAPWVRDDAPRATLLETGTALSPGSRDAQENDYLETAVWADLLH
;
A
#
# COMPACT_ATOMS: atom_id res chain seq x y z
N MET A 1 -57.67 -12.27 -41.89
CA MET A 1 -58.68 -11.19 -41.83
C MET A 1 -58.03 -10.02 -41.11
N LYS A 2 -57.51 -9.01 -41.84
CA LYS A 2 -58.16 -7.70 -42.15
C LYS A 2 -58.46 -6.92 -40.85
N ARG A 3 -57.96 -5.71 -40.55
CA ARG A 3 -57.37 -4.54 -41.24
C ARG A 3 -56.58 -3.73 -40.17
N VAL A 4 -55.40 -3.14 -40.38
CA VAL A 4 -55.02 -1.96 -41.19
C VAL A 4 -55.80 -0.68 -40.84
N LEU A 5 -55.12 0.33 -40.28
CA LEU A 5 -55.04 1.66 -40.89
C LEU A 5 -53.84 2.46 -40.35
N ALA A 6 -52.98 2.85 -41.29
CA ALA A 6 -51.97 3.89 -41.19
C ALA A 6 -52.48 5.15 -41.92
N LEU A 7 -51.87 6.32 -41.65
CA LEU A 7 -51.48 7.40 -42.59
C LEU A 7 -50.91 8.56 -41.70
N SER A 8 -49.63 8.98 -41.77
CA SER A 8 -48.91 9.73 -42.84
C SER A 8 -49.46 11.16 -43.00
N LEU A 9 -48.74 12.30 -43.07
CA LEU A 9 -47.42 12.65 -43.63
C LEU A 9 -46.95 14.08 -43.17
N LEU A 10 -45.62 14.26 -43.18
CA LEU A 10 -44.68 15.43 -43.22
C LEU A 10 -45.07 16.63 -44.16
N PRO A 11 -44.23 17.68 -44.44
CA PRO A 11 -43.06 18.32 -43.78
C PRO A 11 -42.96 19.89 -43.91
N LEU A 12 -41.91 20.53 -43.34
CA LEU A 12 -41.24 21.76 -43.85
C LEU A 12 -39.93 21.98 -43.04
N LEU A 13 -38.74 21.59 -43.53
CA LEU A 13 -37.75 22.30 -44.37
C LEU A 13 -37.02 23.50 -43.72
N LEU A 14 -35.71 23.26 -43.49
CA LEU A 14 -34.52 24.12 -43.67
C LEU A 14 -34.42 25.48 -42.94
N SER A 15 -33.40 25.60 -42.08
CA SER A 15 -32.22 26.39 -42.47
C SER A 15 -30.99 26.06 -41.62
N ALA A 16 -29.85 25.96 -42.30
CA ALA A 16 -28.54 25.69 -41.77
C ALA A 16 -27.78 27.00 -41.47
N CYS A 17 -27.10 27.03 -40.32
CA CYS A 17 -25.89 27.81 -40.02
C CYS A 17 -25.20 26.98 -38.92
N GLY A 18 -24.11 26.25 -39.17
CA GLY A 18 -22.82 26.80 -39.58
C GLY A 18 -22.02 27.12 -38.33
N LEU A 19 -21.54 26.10 -37.60
CA LEU A 19 -20.51 26.27 -36.58
C LEU A 19 -19.46 25.17 -36.69
N SER A 20 -18.25 25.66 -36.96
CA SER A 20 -16.97 24.99 -37.09
C SER A 20 -16.68 24.03 -35.95
N GLU A 21 -16.17 22.86 -36.33
CA GLU A 21 -15.41 21.96 -35.47
C GLU A 21 -14.27 22.73 -34.77
N ARG A 22 -14.18 22.57 -33.45
CA ARG A 22 -12.93 22.65 -32.70
C ARG A 22 -12.94 21.49 -31.71
N SER A 23 -12.07 20.53 -31.96
CA SER A 23 -11.69 19.49 -31.02
C SER A 23 -11.25 20.13 -29.70
N PRO A 24 -11.61 19.57 -28.53
CA PRO A 24 -11.00 19.99 -27.28
C PRO A 24 -9.55 19.52 -27.28
N ASN A 25 -8.61 20.46 -27.24
CA ASN A 25 -7.23 20.17 -26.89
C ASN A 25 -7.22 19.53 -25.49
N PRO A 26 -6.37 18.51 -25.24
CA PRO A 26 -6.08 18.09 -23.87
C PRO A 26 -5.37 19.27 -23.19
N GLU A 27 -6.02 19.88 -22.21
CA GLU A 27 -5.37 20.87 -21.35
C GLU A 27 -4.19 20.21 -20.64
N ALA A 28 -3.01 20.77 -20.88
CA ALA A 28 -1.79 20.40 -20.21
C ALA A 28 -1.97 20.55 -18.69
N ALA A 29 -1.55 19.53 -17.94
CA ALA A 29 -1.45 19.61 -16.49
C ALA A 29 -0.67 20.88 -16.09
N PRO A 30 -1.13 21.62 -15.06
CA PRO A 30 -0.41 22.80 -14.61
C PRO A 30 1.00 22.40 -14.16
N GLY A 31 2.00 23.11 -14.69
CA GLY A 31 3.40 22.91 -14.31
C GLY A 31 3.65 23.29 -12.84
N PRO A 32 4.74 22.78 -12.24
CA PRO A 32 5.05 23.01 -10.84
C PRO A 32 5.31 24.50 -10.60
N THR A 33 4.42 25.15 -9.87
CA THR A 33 4.67 26.47 -9.30
C THR A 33 5.69 26.34 -8.18
N ASP A 34 6.75 27.15 -8.21
CA ASP A 34 7.72 27.33 -7.13
C ASP A 34 6.99 27.74 -5.83
N LEU A 35 6.60 26.76 -5.01
CA LEU A 35 6.03 26.99 -3.70
C LEU A 35 7.12 26.80 -2.64
N PRO A 36 7.49 27.84 -1.89
CA PRO A 36 8.23 27.64 -0.64
C PRO A 36 7.35 26.78 0.27
N TRP A 37 7.90 25.64 0.73
CA TRP A 37 7.23 24.69 1.62
C TRP A 37 6.37 25.41 2.67
N PRO A 38 5.07 25.10 2.81
CA PRO A 38 4.25 25.70 3.84
C PRO A 38 4.77 25.25 5.20
N THR A 39 5.54 26.11 5.86
CA THR A 39 5.92 25.92 7.26
C THR A 39 4.69 26.18 8.12
N LEU A 40 3.92 25.14 8.43
CA LEU A 40 3.04 25.12 9.60
C LEU A 40 3.79 24.41 10.75
N PRO A 41 4.71 25.11 11.46
CA PRO A 41 5.49 24.50 12.56
C PRO A 41 4.62 23.94 13.69
N ALA A 42 3.34 24.29 13.79
CA ALA A 42 2.45 23.82 14.85
C ALA A 42 2.04 22.33 14.73
N LEU A 43 2.26 21.68 13.58
CA LEU A 43 1.83 20.28 13.32
C LEU A 43 2.99 19.30 13.11
N ARG A 44 4.24 19.76 13.23
CA ARG A 44 5.44 18.95 13.07
C ARG A 44 5.96 18.51 14.43
N PRO A 45 6.11 17.20 14.69
CA PRO A 45 6.64 16.74 15.96
C PRO A 45 8.12 17.13 16.10
N ASP A 46 8.54 17.43 17.33
CA ASP A 46 9.94 17.70 17.62
C ASP A 46 10.78 16.40 17.69
N ALA A 47 12.10 16.57 17.61
CA ALA A 47 13.04 15.44 17.58
C ALA A 47 12.96 14.57 18.84
N ALA A 48 12.72 15.15 20.02
CA ALA A 48 12.62 14.40 21.28
C ALA A 48 11.37 13.53 21.32
N THR A 49 10.25 14.04 20.79
CA THR A 49 9.00 13.30 20.62
C THR A 49 9.18 12.12 19.68
N CYS A 50 9.88 12.32 18.56
CA CYS A 50 10.12 11.25 17.60
C CYS A 50 11.11 10.21 18.10
N GLU A 51 12.18 10.62 18.79
CA GLU A 51 13.13 9.72 19.43
C GLU A 51 12.44 8.79 20.44
N ALA A 52 11.46 9.28 21.21
CA ALA A 52 10.69 8.47 22.16
C ALA A 52 9.78 7.42 21.48
N LEU A 53 9.44 7.61 20.21
CA LEU A 53 8.62 6.68 19.41
C LEU A 53 9.44 5.76 18.50
N ARG A 54 10.77 5.85 18.54
CA ARG A 54 11.63 4.89 17.84
C ARG A 54 11.44 3.49 18.43
N PRO A 55 11.52 2.45 17.60
CA PRO A 55 11.74 1.10 18.12
C PRO A 55 13.18 0.92 18.57
N ALA A 56 13.45 -0.19 19.26
CA ALA A 56 14.79 -0.51 19.75
C ALA A 56 15.82 -0.58 18.60
N ARG A 57 15.43 -1.16 17.46
CA ARG A 57 16.23 -1.20 16.24
C ARG A 57 15.72 -0.19 15.21
N TRP A 58 16.44 0.93 15.11
CA TRP A 58 16.16 2.01 14.18
C TRP A 58 17.43 2.44 13.44
N ARG A 59 17.32 2.82 12.17
CA ARG A 59 18.40 3.43 11.39
C ARG A 59 17.89 4.65 10.62
N PRO A 60 18.77 5.64 10.37
CA PRO A 60 18.43 6.75 9.47
C PRO A 60 18.34 6.25 8.03
N ALA A 61 17.57 6.98 7.22
CA ALA A 61 17.40 6.65 5.82
C ALA A 61 18.74 6.65 5.06
N SER A 62 18.90 5.69 4.17
CA SER A 62 20.05 5.60 3.25
C SER A 62 19.59 5.75 1.81
N GLY A 63 20.44 6.28 0.94
CA GLY A 63 20.03 6.51 -0.44
C GLY A 63 21.11 7.09 -1.32
N ALA A 64 20.78 7.20 -2.61
CA ALA A 64 21.70 7.65 -3.65
C ALA A 64 21.14 8.89 -4.37
N PRO A 65 21.76 10.08 -4.23
CA PRO A 65 21.39 11.25 -5.02
C PRO A 65 21.84 11.08 -6.48
N GLN A 66 21.07 11.65 -7.39
CA GLN A 66 21.40 11.70 -8.82
C GLN A 66 21.23 13.12 -9.37
N THR A 67 22.18 13.53 -10.21
CA THR A 67 22.11 14.85 -10.87
C THR A 67 21.07 14.80 -11.99
N GLY A 68 20.23 15.83 -12.09
CA GLY A 68 19.18 15.90 -13.12
C GLY A 68 17.88 15.16 -12.77
N ALA A 69 17.75 14.70 -11.51
CA ALA A 69 16.55 14.08 -10.97
C ALA A 69 15.27 14.88 -11.28
N LYS A 70 14.17 14.15 -11.51
CA LYS A 70 12.82 14.71 -11.69
C LYS A 70 11.86 14.38 -10.55
N LEU A 71 12.16 13.32 -9.80
CA LEU A 71 11.43 12.90 -8.62
C LEU A 71 12.40 12.29 -7.61
N ARG A 72 12.22 12.56 -6.33
CA ARG A 72 12.86 11.80 -5.24
C ARG A 72 11.88 10.81 -4.65
N ALA A 73 12.18 9.52 -4.74
CA ALA A 73 11.34 8.47 -4.18
C ALA A 73 11.90 8.00 -2.83
N PHE A 74 11.01 7.72 -1.88
CA PHE A 74 11.29 7.10 -0.59
C PHE A 74 10.48 5.81 -0.46
N ALA A 75 11.12 4.73 -0.02
CA ALA A 75 10.45 3.52 0.44
C ALA A 75 10.62 3.41 1.97
N ILE A 76 9.52 3.57 2.71
CA ILE A 76 9.51 3.57 4.17
C ILE A 76 9.36 2.13 4.67
N GLN A 77 10.34 1.65 5.44
CA GLN A 77 10.25 0.41 6.19
C GLN A 77 9.66 0.68 7.57
N TYR A 78 8.35 0.82 7.64
CA TYR A 78 7.67 1.09 8.91
C TYR A 78 7.56 -0.18 9.76
N LYS A 79 8.08 -0.11 10.99
CA LYS A 79 7.89 -1.16 12.00
C LYS A 79 6.58 -0.93 12.74
N GLN A 80 5.60 -1.79 12.47
CA GLN A 80 4.32 -1.72 13.15
C GLN A 80 4.43 -2.11 14.63
N GLU A 81 3.78 -1.32 15.48
CA GLU A 81 3.63 -1.65 16.90
C GLU A 81 2.25 -1.21 17.38
N ILE A 82 1.56 -2.11 18.07
CA ILE A 82 0.18 -1.88 18.54
C ILE A 82 0.07 -0.71 19.52
N ARG A 83 1.17 -0.33 20.20
CA ARG A 83 1.22 0.86 21.08
C ARG A 83 0.93 2.17 20.34
N HIS A 84 1.18 2.22 19.03
CA HIS A 84 0.96 3.44 18.24
C HIS A 84 -0.52 3.66 17.90
N VAL A 85 -1.40 2.68 18.12
CA VAL A 85 -2.84 2.78 17.82
C VAL A 85 -3.69 2.84 19.08
N GLU A 86 -3.18 3.43 20.17
CA GLU A 86 -4.02 3.73 21.34
C GLU A 86 -5.07 4.81 21.04
N SER A 87 -4.71 5.78 20.19
CA SER A 87 -5.58 6.86 19.73
C SER A 87 -5.20 7.31 18.33
N TYR A 88 -6.11 8.02 17.65
CA TYR A 88 -5.81 8.63 16.34
C TYR A 88 -4.59 9.55 16.38
N GLY A 89 -4.45 10.30 17.47
CA GLY A 89 -3.32 11.21 17.67
C GLY A 89 -1.98 10.48 17.75
N GLN A 90 -1.92 9.33 18.43
CA GLN A 90 -0.68 8.54 18.54
C GLN A 90 -0.25 7.95 17.20
N PHE A 91 -1.20 7.42 16.42
CA PHE A 91 -0.89 6.86 15.10
C PHE A 91 -0.40 7.96 14.16
N ARG A 92 -1.13 9.08 14.11
CA ARG A 92 -0.74 10.26 13.33
C ARG A 92 0.64 10.78 13.73
N LEU A 93 0.93 10.84 15.02
CA LEU A 93 2.21 11.28 15.55
C LEU A 93 3.33 10.35 15.09
N LYS A 94 3.14 9.03 15.17
CA LYS A 94 4.12 8.05 14.67
C LYS A 94 4.39 8.20 13.17
N MET A 95 3.34 8.33 12.35
CA MET A 95 3.50 8.50 10.90
C MET A 95 4.25 9.79 10.54
N ARG A 96 3.98 10.88 11.28
CA ARG A 96 4.72 12.16 11.13
C ARG A 96 6.16 12.06 11.60
N CYS A 97 6.44 11.30 12.64
CA CYS A 97 7.82 11.08 13.06
C CYS A 97 8.64 10.31 12.01
N LEU A 98 8.03 9.37 11.28
CA LEU A 98 8.69 8.77 10.11
C LEU A 98 9.04 9.83 9.06
N MET A 99 8.15 10.79 8.80
CA MET A 99 8.46 11.92 7.90
C MET A 99 9.63 12.76 8.41
N GLU A 100 9.58 13.20 9.68
CA GLU A 100 10.62 14.05 10.27
C GLU A 100 11.99 13.40 10.28
N GLU A 101 12.05 12.10 10.57
CA GLU A 101 13.32 11.39 10.77
C GLU A 101 13.87 10.76 9.49
N GLN A 102 12.99 10.27 8.59
CA GLN A 102 13.40 9.48 7.44
C GLN A 102 13.30 10.24 6.11
N VAL A 103 12.46 11.28 6.02
CA VAL A 103 12.17 11.95 4.74
C VAL A 103 12.71 13.37 4.73
N VAL A 104 12.31 14.19 5.71
CA VAL A 104 12.66 15.61 5.81
C VAL A 104 14.16 15.89 5.67
N PRO A 105 15.08 15.13 6.29
CA PRO A 105 16.52 15.39 6.16
C PRO A 105 17.04 15.25 4.73
N HIS A 106 16.26 14.60 3.86
CA HIS A 106 16.58 14.31 2.48
C HIS A 106 15.60 14.99 1.50
N LEU A 107 14.75 15.92 1.94
CA LEU A 107 13.94 16.71 1.01
C LEU A 107 14.78 17.77 0.30
N ARG A 108 14.34 18.13 -0.91
CA ARG A 108 14.95 19.14 -1.77
C ARG A 108 13.86 20.08 -2.26
N ALA A 109 14.07 21.39 -2.09
CA ALA A 109 13.05 22.38 -2.47
C ALA A 109 12.77 22.44 -3.98
N ASP A 110 13.72 22.01 -4.81
CA ASP A 110 13.63 22.04 -6.28
C ASP A 110 13.18 20.71 -6.89
N LEU A 111 12.83 19.72 -6.07
CA LEU A 111 12.56 18.35 -6.51
C LEU A 111 11.32 17.79 -5.80
N PRO A 112 10.25 17.45 -6.54
CA PRO A 112 9.11 16.74 -5.97
C PRO A 112 9.55 15.45 -5.26
N ALA A 113 8.85 15.10 -4.19
CA ALA A 113 9.11 13.86 -3.46
C ALA A 113 7.88 12.95 -3.45
N LEU A 114 8.10 11.66 -3.67
CA LEU A 114 7.13 10.57 -3.53
C LEU A 114 7.52 9.72 -2.33
N VAL A 115 6.66 9.66 -1.31
CA VAL A 115 6.87 8.89 -0.09
C VAL A 115 5.96 7.67 -0.10
N VAL A 116 6.55 6.49 -0.24
CA VAL A 116 5.82 5.22 -0.28
C VAL A 116 5.89 4.55 1.08
N TYR A 117 4.75 4.52 1.77
CA TYR A 117 4.50 3.63 2.89
C TYR A 117 4.04 2.26 2.40
N ASN A 118 3.92 1.33 3.33
CA ASN A 118 3.66 -0.07 3.06
C ASN A 118 2.18 -0.41 2.81
N GLU A 119 1.96 -1.64 2.36
CA GLU A 119 0.66 -2.29 2.43
C GLU A 119 0.22 -2.39 3.90
N ASP A 120 -1.08 -2.33 4.16
CA ASP A 120 -1.64 -2.42 5.51
C ASP A 120 -1.12 -1.40 6.53
N ALA A 121 -0.48 -0.30 6.09
CA ALA A 121 -0.05 0.80 6.96
C ALA A 121 -1.18 1.31 7.86
N GLY A 122 -2.42 1.30 7.35
CA GLY A 122 -3.62 1.67 8.08
C GLY A 122 -4.29 0.56 8.91
N LEU A 123 -3.92 -0.71 8.72
CA LEU A 123 -4.68 -1.85 9.24
C LEU A 123 -4.87 -1.80 10.75
N MET A 124 -3.79 -1.60 11.50
CA MET A 124 -3.83 -1.55 12.97
C MET A 124 -4.73 -0.44 13.52
N THR A 125 -5.02 0.61 12.73
CA THR A 125 -5.83 1.73 13.20
C THR A 125 -7.26 1.34 13.54
N ILE A 126 -7.75 0.19 13.04
CA ILE A 126 -9.03 -0.41 13.47
C ILE A 126 -9.10 -0.63 14.98
N ALA A 127 -7.94 -0.86 15.60
CA ALA A 127 -7.78 -1.05 17.03
C ALA A 127 -7.56 0.28 17.78
N SER A 128 -7.94 1.42 17.23
CA SER A 128 -7.87 2.72 17.91
C SER A 128 -8.92 2.86 19.03
N GLY A 129 -8.58 3.63 20.07
CA GLY A 129 -9.53 4.05 21.10
C GLY A 129 -10.02 2.91 21.98
N SER A 130 -11.23 3.09 22.52
CA SER A 130 -11.88 2.13 23.42
C SER A 130 -12.35 0.87 22.71
N ARG A 131 -12.77 0.97 21.44
CA ARG A 131 -13.20 -0.19 20.65
C ARG A 131 -12.07 -1.18 20.40
N GLY A 132 -10.84 -0.70 20.23
CA GLY A 132 -9.67 -1.57 20.07
C GLY A 132 -9.00 -2.03 21.37
N ALA A 133 -9.45 -1.57 22.54
CA ALA A 133 -8.73 -1.79 23.81
C ALA A 133 -8.52 -3.27 24.14
N LEU A 134 -9.51 -4.12 23.88
CA LEU A 134 -9.40 -5.57 24.11
C LEU A 134 -8.41 -6.25 23.16
N VAL A 135 -8.32 -5.80 21.90
CA VAL A 135 -7.30 -6.31 20.96
C VAL A 135 -5.91 -5.91 21.40
N ARG A 136 -5.72 -4.65 21.83
CA ARG A 136 -4.42 -4.20 22.36
C ARG A 136 -4.02 -4.98 23.61
N ALA A 137 -4.98 -5.33 24.47
CA ALA A 137 -4.75 -6.21 25.61
C ALA A 137 -4.41 -7.64 25.18
N GLN A 138 -5.12 -8.20 24.19
CA GLN A 138 -4.83 -9.53 23.63
C GLN A 138 -3.40 -9.62 23.09
N ALA A 139 -2.90 -8.57 22.44
CA ALA A 139 -1.54 -8.48 21.94
C ALA A 139 -0.45 -8.62 23.03
N GLN A 140 -0.83 -8.48 24.31
CA GLN A 140 0.06 -8.66 25.47
C GLN A 140 -0.11 -10.03 26.15
N THR A 141 -0.83 -10.96 25.52
CA THR A 141 -1.11 -12.31 26.06
C THR A 141 -0.40 -13.39 25.25
N PRO A 142 -0.29 -14.63 25.76
CA PRO A 142 0.24 -15.75 24.99
C PRO A 142 -0.52 -16.07 23.69
N LEU A 143 -1.74 -15.54 23.50
CA LEU A 143 -2.48 -15.66 22.24
C LEU A 143 -1.90 -14.81 21.11
N ALA A 144 -0.89 -13.98 21.40
CA ALA A 144 -0.06 -13.33 20.39
C ALA A 144 1.03 -14.27 19.82
N ALA A 145 1.14 -15.51 20.31
CA ALA A 145 2.07 -16.51 19.76
C ALA A 145 1.31 -17.46 18.80
N PRO A 146 1.91 -17.81 17.64
CA PRO A 146 1.30 -18.74 16.71
C PRO A 146 1.24 -20.16 17.28
N LEU A 147 0.17 -20.91 16.98
CA LEU A 147 0.15 -22.36 17.13
C LEU A 147 0.82 -23.00 15.89
N GLY A 148 2.13 -22.74 15.73
CA GLY A 148 2.87 -23.05 14.51
C GLY A 148 2.48 -22.17 13.31
N ASP A 149 3.11 -22.37 12.16
CA ASP A 149 2.93 -21.54 10.95
C ASP A 149 1.54 -21.71 10.25
N ALA A 150 0.59 -22.44 10.85
CA ALA A 150 -0.56 -23.02 10.12
C ALA A 150 -1.89 -22.24 10.23
N ALA A 151 -2.09 -21.35 11.20
CA ALA A 151 -3.30 -20.52 11.27
C ALA A 151 -3.11 -19.28 12.18
N PRO A 152 -3.44 -18.06 11.71
CA PRO A 152 -3.32 -16.84 12.50
C PRO A 152 -4.48 -16.69 13.50
N LEU A 153 -4.53 -17.56 14.50
CA LEU A 153 -5.58 -17.60 15.53
C LEU A 153 -5.67 -16.31 16.35
N GLY A 154 -4.55 -15.63 16.59
CA GLY A 154 -4.50 -14.32 17.22
C GLY A 154 -5.26 -13.29 16.41
N ILE A 155 -5.00 -13.22 15.10
CA ILE A 155 -5.75 -12.35 14.17
C ILE A 155 -7.23 -12.69 14.16
N VAL A 156 -7.60 -13.97 14.03
CA VAL A 156 -9.01 -14.40 14.06
C VAL A 156 -9.70 -14.00 15.36
N GLY A 157 -9.02 -14.18 16.50
CA GLY A 157 -9.49 -13.74 17.81
C GLY A 157 -9.70 -12.22 17.86
N ALA A 158 -8.76 -11.45 17.34
CA ALA A 158 -8.85 -9.99 17.29
C ALA A 158 -10.00 -9.51 16.41
N LEU A 159 -10.22 -10.12 15.25
CA LEU A 159 -11.39 -9.82 14.39
C LEU A 159 -12.71 -10.09 15.14
N GLY A 160 -12.77 -11.17 15.92
CA GLY A 160 -13.92 -11.47 16.78
C GLY A 160 -14.15 -10.40 17.85
N LEU A 161 -13.10 -9.99 18.56
CA LEU A 161 -13.17 -8.92 19.58
C LEU A 161 -13.61 -7.59 18.97
N LEU A 162 -13.10 -7.23 17.78
CA LEU A 162 -13.48 -6.01 17.10
C LEU A 162 -14.94 -6.07 16.63
N ASN A 163 -15.40 -7.20 16.08
CA ASN A 163 -16.81 -7.35 15.71
C ASN A 163 -17.75 -7.10 16.90
N LEU A 164 -17.38 -7.55 18.09
CA LEU A 164 -18.13 -7.26 19.32
C LEU A 164 -18.06 -5.78 19.71
N ALA A 165 -16.87 -5.16 19.62
CA ALA A 165 -16.67 -3.76 19.97
C ALA A 165 -17.37 -2.77 19.00
N TYR A 166 -17.54 -3.18 17.73
CA TYR A 166 -18.22 -2.42 16.68
C TYR A 166 -19.65 -2.94 16.41
N LEU A 167 -20.23 -3.74 17.31
CA LEU A 167 -21.51 -4.44 17.07
C LEU A 167 -22.65 -3.50 16.60
N PRO A 168 -22.87 -2.30 17.17
CA PRO A 168 -23.91 -1.41 16.68
C PRO A 168 -23.71 -1.01 15.20
N GLN A 169 -22.47 -0.74 14.79
CA GLN A 169 -22.13 -0.37 13.42
C GLN A 169 -22.22 -1.60 12.50
N VAL A 170 -21.79 -2.78 12.96
CA VAL A 170 -21.95 -4.05 12.22
C VAL A 170 -23.43 -4.29 11.91
N LEU A 171 -24.32 -4.19 12.91
CA LEU A 171 -25.75 -4.40 12.72
C LEU A 171 -26.37 -3.35 11.77
N ALA A 172 -25.96 -2.08 11.90
CA ALA A 172 -26.41 -1.03 11.01
C ALA A 172 -26.02 -1.29 9.55
N TYR A 173 -24.79 -1.72 9.30
CA TYR A 173 -24.34 -2.04 7.95
C TYR A 173 -24.88 -3.35 7.41
N GLN A 174 -25.17 -4.36 8.25
CA GLN A 174 -25.88 -5.56 7.80
C GLN A 174 -27.30 -5.24 7.29
N ILE A 175 -27.96 -4.24 7.88
CA ILE A 175 -29.26 -3.75 7.40
C ILE A 175 -29.08 -2.95 6.09
N ARG A 176 -28.10 -2.04 6.04
CA ARG A 176 -27.84 -1.19 4.87
C ARG A 176 -27.36 -1.99 3.67
N PHE A 177 -26.56 -3.02 3.89
CA PHE A 177 -25.96 -3.88 2.88
C PHE A 177 -26.17 -5.36 3.24
N PRO A 178 -27.33 -5.93 2.91
CA PRO A 178 -27.60 -7.34 3.20
C PRO A 178 -26.58 -8.27 2.53
N GLY A 179 -26.10 -9.27 3.27
CA GLY A 179 -25.19 -10.30 2.74
C GLY A 179 -23.69 -10.01 2.86
N VAL A 180 -23.28 -8.99 3.63
CA VAL A 180 -21.85 -8.76 3.92
C VAL A 180 -21.24 -9.99 4.61
N ASP A 181 -20.14 -10.50 4.06
CA ASP A 181 -19.37 -11.61 4.63
C ASP A 181 -18.96 -11.31 6.10
N PRO A 182 -19.30 -12.16 7.07
CA PRO A 182 -18.96 -11.97 8.48
C PRO A 182 -17.47 -11.68 8.77
N ARG A 183 -16.56 -12.20 7.93
CA ARG A 183 -15.11 -12.01 8.09
C ARG A 183 -14.70 -10.55 7.89
N LYS A 184 -15.35 -9.85 6.95
CA LYS A 184 -15.01 -8.45 6.62
C LYS A 184 -15.88 -7.38 7.29
N GLN A 185 -16.92 -7.77 8.02
CA GLN A 185 -17.90 -6.83 8.60
C GLN A 185 -17.26 -5.77 9.50
N VAL A 186 -16.20 -6.12 10.23
CA VAL A 186 -15.51 -5.17 11.09
C VAL A 186 -14.79 -4.07 10.30
N PHE A 187 -14.22 -4.38 9.13
CA PHE A 187 -13.58 -3.37 8.28
C PHE A 187 -14.60 -2.35 7.78
N LEU A 188 -15.80 -2.81 7.42
CA LEU A 188 -16.92 -1.95 7.07
C LEU A 188 -17.40 -1.12 8.28
N ALA A 189 -17.55 -1.76 9.44
CA ALA A 189 -18.00 -1.10 10.67
C ALA A 189 -17.02 -0.04 11.18
N ALA A 190 -15.72 -0.21 10.90
CA ALA A 190 -14.66 0.71 11.27
C ALA A 190 -14.41 1.86 10.29
N THR A 191 -15.29 2.09 9.31
CA THR A 191 -15.12 3.16 8.30
C THR A 191 -14.81 4.54 8.90
N ASP A 192 -15.53 4.97 9.95
CA ASP A 192 -15.25 6.26 10.61
C ASP A 192 -13.84 6.29 11.25
N THR A 193 -13.45 5.18 11.87
CA THR A 193 -12.11 5.00 12.46
C THR A 193 -11.03 5.09 11.40
N PHE A 194 -11.18 4.40 10.26
CA PHE A 194 -10.20 4.41 9.18
C PHE A 194 -10.10 5.78 8.49
N ALA A 195 -11.23 6.44 8.23
CA ALA A 195 -11.21 7.77 7.62
C ALA A 195 -10.41 8.77 8.48
N ARG A 196 -10.59 8.74 9.81
CA ARG A 196 -9.89 9.64 10.75
C ARG A 196 -8.44 9.25 10.99
N ALA A 197 -8.18 7.98 11.26
CA ALA A 197 -6.86 7.53 11.68
C ALA A 197 -5.91 7.40 10.49
N PHE A 198 -6.39 6.83 9.38
CA PHE A 198 -5.59 6.54 8.20
C PHE A 198 -5.72 7.66 7.16
N SER A 199 -6.91 7.85 6.56
CA SER A 199 -7.05 8.70 5.38
C SER A 199 -6.67 10.16 5.66
N GLN A 200 -7.17 10.74 6.77
CA GLN A 200 -6.80 12.11 7.17
C GLN A 200 -5.32 12.24 7.53
N THR A 201 -4.71 11.22 8.14
CA THR A 201 -3.29 11.27 8.50
C THR A 201 -2.40 11.42 7.27
N PHE A 202 -2.61 10.58 6.25
CA PHE A 202 -1.78 10.60 5.05
C PHE A 202 -2.14 11.76 4.11
N SER A 203 -3.42 12.12 4.02
CA SER A 203 -3.88 13.35 3.36
C SER A 203 -3.21 14.60 3.94
N ASP A 204 -3.19 14.73 5.27
CA ASP A 204 -2.53 15.87 5.93
C ASP A 204 -1.00 15.81 5.83
N ILE A 205 -0.38 14.62 5.86
CA ILE A 205 1.07 14.51 5.63
C ILE A 205 1.42 15.01 4.22
N ALA A 206 0.67 14.61 3.19
CA ALA A 206 0.92 15.05 1.83
C ALA A 206 0.87 16.59 1.71
N ARG A 207 -0.16 17.22 2.29
CA ARG A 207 -0.30 18.69 2.33
C ARG A 207 0.79 19.38 3.15
N ASP A 208 0.93 19.00 4.42
CA ASP A 208 1.77 19.71 5.38
C ASP A 208 3.25 19.60 5.01
N TYR A 209 3.66 18.47 4.44
CA TYR A 209 5.02 18.26 4.00
C TYR A 209 5.24 18.59 2.53
N GLY A 210 4.22 18.93 1.74
CA GLY A 210 4.36 19.26 0.32
C GLY A 210 4.85 18.10 -0.55
N VAL A 211 4.45 16.87 -0.25
CA VAL A 211 4.92 15.65 -0.92
C VAL A 211 3.76 14.82 -1.48
N TYR A 212 4.05 13.95 -2.43
CA TYR A 212 3.15 12.86 -2.80
C TYR A 212 3.29 11.72 -1.79
N VAL A 213 2.18 11.14 -1.36
CA VAL A 213 2.16 10.06 -0.37
C VAL A 213 1.41 8.87 -0.91
N VAL A 214 2.03 7.69 -0.82
CA VAL A 214 1.38 6.40 -1.04
C VAL A 214 1.27 5.66 0.28
N ALA A 215 0.09 5.17 0.60
CA ALA A 215 -0.15 4.27 1.74
C ALA A 215 -1.37 3.39 1.45
N SER A 216 -1.49 2.25 2.14
CA SER A 216 -2.59 1.30 1.88
C SER A 216 -3.38 0.93 3.13
N ASN A 217 -4.65 0.57 2.92
CA ASN A 217 -5.54 0.08 3.97
C ASN A 217 -6.69 -0.77 3.40
N ASN A 218 -7.24 -1.64 4.25
CA ASN A 218 -8.42 -2.47 3.95
C ASN A 218 -9.69 -1.72 4.36
N GLN A 219 -10.25 -0.90 3.45
CA GLN A 219 -11.33 0.02 3.80
C GLN A 219 -12.40 0.17 2.72
N ALA A 220 -13.63 0.44 3.15
CA ALA A 220 -14.74 0.79 2.27
C ALA A 220 -14.55 2.18 1.66
N PRO A 221 -15.13 2.46 0.48
CA PRO A 221 -15.38 3.84 0.07
C PRO A 221 -16.37 4.49 1.04
N TYR A 222 -16.21 5.80 1.30
CA TYR A 222 -16.99 6.50 2.32
C TYR A 222 -17.39 7.92 1.90
N ALA A 223 -18.36 8.46 2.62
CA ALA A 223 -18.78 9.85 2.53
C ALA A 223 -18.85 10.46 3.94
N ALA A 224 -18.71 11.78 4.03
CA ALA A 224 -18.98 12.51 5.27
C ALA A 224 -20.49 12.68 5.45
N SER A 225 -20.97 12.56 6.70
CA SER A 225 -22.36 12.80 7.07
C SER A 225 -22.44 13.60 8.37
N SER A 226 -23.30 14.62 8.37
CA SER A 226 -23.68 15.39 9.56
C SER A 226 -25.12 15.09 10.00
N ASP A 227 -25.76 14.03 9.45
CA ASP A 227 -27.10 13.64 9.88
C ASP A 227 -27.06 13.24 11.38
N PRO A 228 -27.97 13.76 12.22
CA PRO A 228 -28.00 13.42 13.65
C PRO A 228 -28.12 11.92 13.95
N VAL A 229 -28.79 11.13 13.10
CA VAL A 229 -28.92 9.67 13.24
C VAL A 229 -27.58 8.99 12.99
N ASP A 230 -26.90 9.42 11.94
CA ASP A 230 -25.58 8.96 11.56
C ASP A 230 -24.53 9.28 12.62
N LEU A 231 -24.54 10.52 13.13
CA LEU A 231 -23.71 10.95 14.26
C LEU A 231 -23.97 10.11 15.51
N ALA A 232 -25.24 9.82 15.84
CA ALA A 232 -25.57 9.00 17.00
C ALA A 232 -25.10 7.54 16.86
N LEU A 233 -25.09 7.01 15.63
CA LEU A 233 -24.80 5.61 15.36
C LEU A 233 -23.32 5.32 15.10
N PHE A 234 -22.65 6.14 14.29
CA PHE A 234 -21.30 5.82 13.78
C PHE A 234 -20.18 6.54 14.52
N LYS A 235 -20.48 7.61 15.25
CA LYS A 235 -19.48 8.36 16.02
C LYS A 235 -18.63 7.43 16.88
N ASP A 236 -17.32 7.64 16.84
CA ASP A 236 -16.43 7.01 17.80
C ASP A 236 -16.71 7.54 19.23
N PRO A 237 -16.97 6.66 20.21
CA PRO A 237 -17.32 7.06 21.57
C PRO A 237 -16.20 7.82 22.29
N ASN A 238 -14.96 7.75 21.81
CA ASN A 238 -13.82 8.49 22.38
C ASN A 238 -13.75 9.94 21.93
N LEU A 239 -14.55 10.37 20.97
CA LEU A 239 -14.59 11.75 20.50
C LEU A 239 -15.64 12.55 21.29
N ALA A 240 -15.22 13.65 21.92
CA ALA A 240 -16.13 14.47 22.73
C ALA A 240 -17.25 15.10 21.88
N SER A 241 -16.88 15.92 20.90
CA SER A 241 -17.79 16.57 19.94
C SER A 241 -17.20 16.48 18.53
N ILE A 242 -18.04 16.12 17.56
CA ILE A 242 -17.72 16.09 16.14
C ILE A 242 -18.91 16.64 15.36
N ASP A 243 -18.63 17.26 14.23
CA ASP A 243 -19.66 17.85 13.36
C ASP A 243 -20.00 16.93 12.17
N GLU A 244 -19.22 15.87 11.97
CA GLU A 244 -19.41 14.88 10.91
C GLU A 244 -18.85 13.51 11.32
N VAL A 245 -19.43 12.46 10.77
CA VAL A 245 -18.93 11.06 10.76
C VAL A 245 -18.68 10.61 9.33
N TYR A 246 -17.83 9.60 9.16
CA TYR A 246 -17.58 8.99 7.85
C TYR A 246 -18.26 7.62 7.74
N ILE A 247 -19.06 7.46 6.70
CA ILE A 247 -19.97 6.33 6.53
C ILE A 247 -19.70 5.65 5.21
N ALA A 248 -19.64 4.32 5.25
CA ALA A 248 -19.43 3.51 4.07
C ALA A 248 -20.56 3.72 3.06
N THR A 249 -20.18 3.94 1.80
CA THR A 249 -21.12 4.10 0.69
C THR A 249 -21.39 2.77 -0.03
N ALA A 250 -20.52 1.77 0.16
CA ALA A 250 -20.67 0.42 -0.36
C ALA A 250 -20.16 -0.63 0.64
N ALA A 251 -20.58 -1.88 0.46
CA ALA A 251 -20.07 -3.04 1.21
C ALA A 251 -18.80 -3.68 0.62
N HIS A 252 -18.30 -3.11 -0.48
CA HIS A 252 -17.05 -3.51 -1.11
C HIS A 252 -15.88 -3.07 -0.24
N ILE A 253 -15.10 -4.02 0.26
CA ILE A 253 -13.88 -3.81 1.05
C ILE A 253 -12.73 -4.46 0.33
N ALA A 254 -11.97 -3.67 -0.43
CA ALA A 254 -10.72 -4.12 -1.04
C ALA A 254 -9.52 -3.76 -0.15
N ASN A 255 -8.38 -4.40 -0.43
CA ASN A 255 -7.08 -3.84 -0.06
C ASN A 255 -6.75 -2.74 -1.06
N VAL A 256 -6.66 -1.50 -0.59
CA VAL A 256 -6.57 -0.33 -1.45
C VAL A 256 -5.29 0.43 -1.16
N THR A 257 -4.52 0.71 -2.21
CA THR A 257 -3.38 1.63 -2.19
C THR A 257 -3.83 3.00 -2.71
N PHE A 258 -3.59 4.02 -1.90
CA PHE A 258 -4.03 5.39 -2.14
C PHE A 258 -2.82 6.26 -2.50
N LEU A 259 -3.00 7.19 -3.43
CA LEU A 259 -2.04 8.26 -3.73
C LEU A 259 -2.65 9.61 -3.38
N TRP A 260 -2.05 10.33 -2.43
CA TRP A 260 -2.38 11.72 -2.13
C TRP A 260 -1.33 12.67 -2.72
N GLY A 261 -1.80 13.83 -3.17
CA GLY A 261 -0.97 14.93 -3.64
C GLY A 261 -0.79 16.03 -2.59
N PRO A 262 0.11 16.98 -2.82
CA PRO A 262 0.36 18.08 -1.89
C PRO A 262 -0.76 19.14 -1.86
N GLU A 263 -1.67 19.13 -2.83
CA GLU A 263 -2.70 20.17 -3.02
C GLU A 263 -4.11 19.60 -2.93
N ASP A 264 -5.03 20.37 -2.35
CA ASP A 264 -6.45 20.04 -2.36
C ASP A 264 -7.05 20.28 -3.75
N LEU A 265 -7.50 19.20 -4.39
CA LEU A 265 -8.14 19.21 -5.71
C LEU A 265 -9.65 19.01 -5.64
N HIS A 266 -10.14 18.51 -4.51
CA HIS A 266 -11.51 18.11 -4.28
C HIS A 266 -12.03 18.73 -2.97
N PRO A 267 -12.27 20.05 -2.91
CA PRO A 267 -12.64 20.74 -1.68
C PRO A 267 -13.94 20.22 -1.04
N GLU A 268 -14.85 19.68 -1.85
CA GLU A 268 -16.13 19.10 -1.41
C GLU A 268 -16.02 17.62 -1.00
N ALA A 269 -14.86 16.97 -1.19
CA ALA A 269 -14.65 15.60 -0.77
C ALA A 269 -14.46 15.52 0.76
N PRO A 270 -14.65 14.34 1.38
CA PRO A 270 -14.33 14.13 2.78
C PRO A 270 -12.88 14.53 3.09
N ARG A 271 -12.59 15.00 4.31
CA ARG A 271 -11.28 15.58 4.70
C ARG A 271 -10.06 14.74 4.31
N GLY A 272 -10.16 13.42 4.42
CA GLY A 272 -9.09 12.48 4.06
C GLY A 272 -8.93 12.23 2.56
N GLU A 273 -9.75 12.85 1.72
CA GLU A 273 -9.81 12.64 0.27
C GLU A 273 -9.74 13.95 -0.54
N GLN A 274 -9.62 15.11 0.12
CA GLN A 274 -9.58 16.43 -0.55
C GLN A 274 -8.42 16.58 -1.53
N ASN A 275 -7.30 15.90 -1.26
CA ASN A 275 -6.10 15.85 -2.09
C ASN A 275 -5.79 14.44 -2.61
N LEU A 276 -6.77 13.54 -2.62
CA LEU A 276 -6.58 12.19 -3.13
C LEU A 276 -6.57 12.19 -4.66
N LEU A 277 -5.53 11.63 -5.25
CA LEU A 277 -5.31 11.60 -6.70
C LEU A 277 -5.74 10.27 -7.33
N PHE A 278 -5.49 9.16 -6.64
CA PHE A 278 -5.72 7.82 -7.18
C PHE A 278 -5.99 6.77 -6.10
N ARG A 279 -6.72 5.72 -6.48
CA ARG A 279 -6.94 4.50 -5.70
C ARG A 279 -6.66 3.30 -6.60
N ASN A 280 -5.79 2.40 -6.15
CA ASN A 280 -5.61 1.09 -6.74
C ASN A 280 -6.21 0.03 -5.82
N GLU A 281 -7.15 -0.76 -6.31
CA GLU A 281 -7.70 -1.90 -5.58
C GLU A 281 -6.94 -3.16 -5.97
N LYS A 282 -6.36 -3.84 -4.99
CA LYS A 282 -5.46 -4.98 -5.19
C LYS A 282 -6.18 -6.12 -5.92
N VAL A 283 -5.55 -6.59 -7.00
CA VAL A 283 -6.00 -7.75 -7.77
C VAL A 283 -4.79 -8.41 -8.45
N PRO A 284 -4.56 -9.73 -8.28
CA PRO A 284 -5.30 -10.64 -7.40
C PRO A 284 -4.97 -10.42 -5.91
N LEU A 285 -5.83 -10.96 -5.05
CA LEU A 285 -5.60 -11.02 -3.61
C LEU A 285 -4.85 -12.29 -3.19
N THR A 286 -4.16 -12.23 -2.06
CA THR A 286 -3.53 -13.38 -1.41
C THR A 286 -4.56 -14.28 -0.73
N ASP A 287 -4.15 -15.51 -0.41
CA ASP A 287 -4.99 -16.47 0.32
C ASP A 287 -5.43 -15.94 1.69
N ILE A 288 -4.56 -15.21 2.41
CA ILE A 288 -4.95 -14.65 3.72
C ILE A 288 -6.05 -13.58 3.58
N GLU A 289 -5.96 -12.74 2.55
CA GLU A 289 -6.97 -11.72 2.26
C GLU A 289 -8.32 -12.34 1.87
N LEU A 290 -8.31 -13.39 1.06
CA LEU A 290 -9.53 -14.08 0.61
C LEU A 290 -10.15 -14.99 1.69
N GLN A 291 -9.31 -15.76 2.38
CA GLN A 291 -9.76 -16.86 3.24
C GLN A 291 -9.91 -16.43 4.71
N VAL A 292 -9.04 -15.55 5.21
CA VAL A 292 -9.08 -15.08 6.61
C VAL A 292 -9.83 -13.77 6.73
N LEU A 293 -9.50 -12.76 5.92
CA LEU A 293 -10.11 -11.43 6.01
C LEU A 293 -11.43 -11.34 5.23
N GLY A 294 -11.57 -12.12 4.16
CA GLY A 294 -12.74 -12.10 3.28
C GLY A 294 -12.86 -10.82 2.46
N LEU A 295 -11.74 -10.20 2.09
CA LEU A 295 -11.71 -8.97 1.28
C LEU A 295 -12.23 -9.24 -0.14
N ASP A 296 -12.72 -8.19 -0.78
CA ASP A 296 -13.14 -8.20 -2.17
C ASP A 296 -11.97 -7.88 -3.10
N GLU A 297 -11.84 -8.61 -4.19
CA GLU A 297 -10.83 -8.31 -5.21
C GLU A 297 -11.15 -6.98 -5.92
N GLY A 298 -10.11 -6.26 -6.31
CA GLY A 298 -10.22 -5.14 -7.24
C GLY A 298 -10.76 -5.56 -8.62
N PRO A 299 -11.05 -4.60 -9.50
CA PRO A 299 -11.58 -4.89 -10.83
C PRO A 299 -10.58 -5.70 -11.67
N ALA A 300 -10.98 -6.90 -12.06
CA ALA A 300 -10.13 -7.88 -12.74
C ALA A 300 -10.23 -7.88 -14.29
N SER A 301 -11.14 -7.09 -14.88
CA SER A 301 -11.35 -7.11 -16.34
C SER A 301 -12.03 -5.83 -16.85
N GLY A 302 -12.06 -5.68 -18.18
CA GLY A 302 -12.72 -4.57 -18.86
C GLY A 302 -12.08 -3.22 -18.55
N GLU A 303 -12.82 -2.14 -18.82
CA GLU A 303 -12.33 -0.77 -18.64
C GLU A 303 -11.92 -0.46 -17.20
N ALA A 304 -12.67 -0.97 -16.21
CA ALA A 304 -12.35 -0.78 -14.80
C ALA A 304 -11.03 -1.45 -14.41
N GLY A 305 -10.78 -2.69 -14.89
CA GLY A 305 -9.52 -3.38 -14.62
C GLY A 305 -8.32 -2.71 -15.30
N LEU A 306 -8.51 -2.23 -16.53
CA LEU A 306 -7.48 -1.48 -17.25
C LEU A 306 -7.18 -0.13 -16.55
N ALA A 307 -8.21 0.59 -16.09
CA ALA A 307 -8.03 1.85 -15.36
C ALA A 307 -7.31 1.64 -14.01
N ASN A 308 -7.61 0.55 -13.31
CA ASN A 308 -6.95 0.19 -12.06
C ASN A 308 -5.46 -0.13 -12.27
N ALA A 309 -5.11 -0.82 -13.36
CA ALA A 309 -3.73 -1.18 -13.72
C ALA A 309 -2.94 -0.02 -14.38
N ALA A 310 -3.60 0.92 -15.05
CA ALA A 310 -2.95 2.03 -15.76
C ALA A 310 -2.24 3.03 -14.81
N GLY A 311 -2.74 3.18 -13.59
CA GLY A 311 -2.12 4.01 -12.56
C GLY A 311 -2.29 5.52 -12.77
N TYR A 312 -1.33 6.33 -12.31
CA TYR A 312 -1.46 7.79 -12.25
C TYR A 312 -0.14 8.54 -12.54
N PRO A 313 -0.17 9.65 -13.31
CA PRO A 313 1.04 10.42 -13.61
C PRO A 313 1.50 11.30 -12.44
N VAL A 314 2.79 11.26 -12.10
CA VAL A 314 3.42 12.12 -11.09
C VAL A 314 4.78 12.61 -11.59
N ALA A 315 4.98 13.93 -11.61
CA ALA A 315 6.26 14.56 -11.97
C ALA A 315 6.86 14.08 -13.32
N GLY A 316 6.00 13.72 -14.28
CA GLY A 316 6.39 13.22 -15.61
C GLY A 316 6.60 11.70 -15.68
N PHE A 317 6.46 10.97 -14.58
CA PHE A 317 6.44 9.50 -14.56
C PHE A 317 5.00 8.99 -14.56
N GLN A 318 4.76 7.85 -15.18
CA GLN A 318 3.51 7.11 -15.08
C GLN A 318 3.66 6.06 -13.97
N LEU A 319 3.13 6.37 -12.78
CA LEU A 319 3.18 5.45 -11.65
C LEU A 319 2.13 4.36 -11.86
N GLY A 320 2.51 3.10 -11.65
CA GLY A 320 1.58 1.98 -11.54
C GLY A 320 1.71 1.31 -10.17
N PHE A 321 0.63 0.67 -9.70
CA PHE A 321 0.54 0.14 -8.35
C PHE A 321 0.36 -1.37 -8.38
N ALA A 322 1.34 -2.09 -7.83
CA ALA A 322 1.37 -3.55 -7.74
C ALA A 322 1.61 -3.95 -6.27
N THR A 323 0.56 -3.81 -5.45
CA THR A 323 0.64 -3.98 -4.00
C THR A 323 0.75 -5.44 -3.60
N SER A 324 1.96 -5.89 -3.28
CA SER A 324 2.25 -7.28 -2.93
C SER A 324 2.02 -8.28 -4.06
N LEU A 325 1.10 -9.23 -3.91
CA LEU A 325 0.90 -10.33 -4.87
C LEU A 325 0.83 -9.92 -6.36
N PRO A 326 0.19 -8.80 -6.79
CA PRO A 326 0.20 -8.35 -8.17
C PRO A 326 1.61 -8.16 -8.75
N ALA A 327 2.61 -7.79 -7.93
CA ALA A 327 3.99 -7.63 -8.36
C ALA A 327 4.67 -8.95 -8.80
N PHE A 328 4.05 -10.09 -8.50
CA PHE A 328 4.49 -11.42 -8.91
C PHE A 328 3.73 -11.96 -10.14
N GLN A 329 2.70 -11.25 -10.60
CA GLN A 329 1.81 -11.75 -11.65
C GLN A 329 2.32 -11.40 -13.03
N TRP A 330 3.18 -12.28 -13.55
CA TRP A 330 3.76 -12.16 -14.87
C TRP A 330 3.06 -13.04 -15.91
N GLY A 331 2.44 -14.15 -15.48
CA GLY A 331 1.87 -15.16 -16.37
C GLY A 331 2.90 -16.04 -17.11
N TYR A 332 4.20 -15.86 -16.81
CA TYR A 332 5.31 -16.65 -17.37
C TYR A 332 6.57 -16.58 -16.49
N GLU A 333 7.49 -17.53 -16.67
CA GLU A 333 8.81 -17.53 -16.03
C GLU A 333 9.71 -16.42 -16.59
N PHE A 334 10.68 -15.96 -15.79
CA PHE A 334 11.59 -14.87 -16.18
C PHE A 334 12.18 -15.04 -17.59
N GLY A 335 12.02 -14.02 -18.43
CA GLY A 335 12.55 -14.00 -19.80
C GLY A 335 11.91 -15.00 -20.77
N GLN A 336 10.86 -15.71 -20.36
CA GLN A 336 10.17 -16.74 -21.16
C GLN A 336 8.77 -16.30 -21.61
N ARG A 337 8.59 -15.02 -21.95
CA ARG A 337 7.29 -14.51 -22.44
C ARG A 337 6.86 -15.28 -23.71
N PRO A 338 5.67 -15.92 -23.73
CA PRO A 338 5.20 -16.66 -24.90
C PRO A 338 5.01 -15.76 -26.13
N ALA A 339 5.20 -16.34 -27.32
CA ALA A 339 4.85 -15.65 -28.57
C ALA A 339 3.34 -15.42 -28.65
N GLY A 340 2.91 -14.20 -29.01
CA GLY A 340 1.50 -13.82 -29.05
C GLY A 340 0.85 -13.64 -27.68
N PHE A 341 1.65 -13.44 -26.63
CA PHE A 341 1.15 -13.16 -25.29
C PHE A 341 0.47 -11.79 -25.23
N GLU A 342 -0.83 -11.80 -24.92
CA GLU A 342 -1.70 -10.64 -24.75
C GLU A 342 -1.73 -10.18 -23.29
N PRO A 343 -1.02 -9.09 -22.92
CA PRO A 343 -0.75 -8.75 -21.52
C PRO A 343 -1.97 -8.52 -20.63
N CYS A 344 -3.06 -8.00 -21.20
CA CYS A 344 -4.26 -7.63 -20.46
C CYS A 344 -5.44 -8.57 -20.73
N ALA A 345 -5.21 -9.75 -21.33
CA ALA A 345 -6.28 -10.72 -21.56
C ALA A 345 -6.81 -11.34 -20.25
N ASP A 346 -5.91 -11.56 -19.28
CA ASP A 346 -6.20 -12.00 -17.93
C ASP A 346 -5.40 -11.11 -16.96
N ILE A 347 -5.99 -9.95 -16.59
CA ILE A 347 -5.31 -8.93 -15.79
C ILE A 347 -4.78 -9.50 -14.47
N PRO A 348 -5.53 -10.30 -13.69
CA PRO A 348 -4.98 -10.92 -12.48
C PRO A 348 -3.75 -11.80 -12.72
N ALA A 349 -3.74 -12.62 -13.78
CA ALA A 349 -2.64 -13.56 -14.03
C ALA A 349 -1.39 -12.89 -14.64
N SER A 350 -1.56 -11.77 -15.34
CA SER A 350 -0.48 -11.05 -16.04
C SER A 350 -0.47 -9.56 -15.76
N TYR A 351 -0.71 -9.20 -14.50
CA TYR A 351 -0.83 -7.83 -14.03
C TYR A 351 0.38 -6.97 -14.40
N MET A 352 1.60 -7.46 -14.16
CA MET A 352 2.84 -6.73 -14.45
C MET A 352 3.00 -6.44 -15.96
N PRO A 353 2.93 -7.42 -16.87
CA PRO A 353 2.88 -7.12 -18.31
C PRO A 353 1.75 -6.19 -18.73
N CYS A 354 0.56 -6.28 -18.11
CA CYS A 354 -0.55 -5.40 -18.45
C CYS A 354 -0.25 -3.94 -18.11
N MET A 355 0.32 -3.66 -16.93
CA MET A 355 0.75 -2.32 -16.54
C MET A 355 1.77 -1.74 -17.52
N ASP A 356 2.75 -2.54 -17.95
CA ASP A 356 3.74 -2.13 -18.96
C ASP A 356 3.06 -1.77 -20.29
N ALA A 357 2.13 -2.61 -20.76
CA ALA A 357 1.37 -2.35 -21.99
C ALA A 357 0.50 -1.08 -21.91
N LEU A 358 0.14 -0.65 -20.69
CA LEU A 358 -0.60 0.59 -20.42
C LEU A 358 0.32 1.82 -20.23
N GLY A 359 1.64 1.65 -20.34
CA GLY A 359 2.61 2.75 -20.34
C GLY A 359 3.15 3.13 -18.97
N VAL A 360 2.97 2.29 -17.94
CA VAL A 360 3.61 2.47 -16.63
C VAL A 360 5.12 2.37 -16.77
N ASP A 361 5.86 3.30 -16.13
CA ASP A 361 7.32 3.29 -16.12
C ASP A 361 7.92 3.23 -14.70
N VAL A 362 7.16 3.57 -13.65
CA VAL A 362 7.54 3.41 -12.25
C VAL A 362 6.51 2.54 -11.54
N VAL A 363 6.95 1.40 -11.01
CA VAL A 363 6.07 0.53 -10.20
C VAL A 363 6.23 0.88 -8.72
N VAL A 364 5.10 1.15 -8.08
CA VAL A 364 4.96 1.29 -6.63
C VAL A 364 4.48 -0.03 -6.07
N GLN A 365 5.31 -0.64 -5.24
CA GLN A 365 5.11 -1.95 -4.64
C GLN A 365 5.04 -1.76 -3.11
N ALA A 366 3.86 -1.40 -2.62
CA ALA A 366 3.60 -1.36 -1.19
C ALA A 366 3.46 -2.80 -0.67
N GLU A 367 4.21 -3.17 0.37
CA GLU A 367 4.38 -4.57 0.78
C GLU A 367 4.08 -4.83 2.24
N ALA A 368 3.32 -5.90 2.51
CA ALA A 368 3.11 -6.47 3.83
C ALA A 368 3.23 -7.99 3.75
N ASN A 369 4.45 -8.48 3.49
CA ASN A 369 4.79 -9.91 3.49
C ASN A 369 4.40 -10.57 4.83
N PRO A 370 3.35 -11.40 4.88
CA PRO A 370 2.97 -12.09 6.10
C PRO A 370 3.84 -13.34 6.23
N GLY A 371 4.90 -13.25 7.02
CA GLY A 371 5.89 -14.30 7.17
C GLY A 371 7.24 -13.82 7.69
N ARG A 372 8.12 -14.80 7.90
CA ARG A 372 9.53 -14.55 8.24
C ARG A 372 10.30 -14.32 6.95
N TRP A 373 11.10 -13.25 6.88
CA TRP A 373 11.94 -12.98 5.71
C TRP A 373 12.97 -14.09 5.51
N ALA A 374 13.67 -14.47 6.57
CA ALA A 374 14.59 -15.61 6.54
C ALA A 374 13.84 -16.91 6.84
N ALA A 375 13.19 -17.49 5.82
CA ALA A 375 12.52 -18.78 5.89
C ALA A 375 12.46 -19.48 4.52
N TYR A 376 12.17 -20.78 4.54
CA TYR A 376 11.82 -21.54 3.36
C TYR A 376 10.31 -21.68 3.25
N TYR A 377 9.76 -21.33 2.09
CA TYR A 377 8.38 -21.55 1.70
C TYR A 377 8.31 -22.53 0.53
N ALA A 378 7.13 -22.71 -0.06
CA ALA A 378 6.94 -23.66 -1.16
C ALA A 378 7.87 -23.39 -2.36
N GLY A 379 8.27 -22.13 -2.59
CA GLY A 379 9.20 -21.72 -3.64
C GLY A 379 10.69 -21.83 -3.31
N GLY A 380 11.04 -22.19 -2.06
CA GLY A 380 12.42 -22.16 -1.56
C GLY A 380 12.67 -20.97 -0.64
N TRP A 381 13.88 -20.42 -0.67
CA TRP A 381 14.30 -19.29 0.16
C TRP A 381 13.47 -18.03 -0.12
N GLN A 382 12.76 -17.50 0.89
CA GLN A 382 11.82 -16.38 0.68
C GLN A 382 12.46 -15.14 0.03
N PRO A 383 13.63 -14.65 0.47
CA PRO A 383 14.28 -13.49 -0.13
C PRO A 383 14.67 -13.73 -1.60
N LEU A 384 14.85 -14.99 -2.03
CA LEU A 384 15.08 -15.33 -3.43
C LEU A 384 13.79 -15.28 -4.23
N GLU A 385 12.67 -15.76 -3.68
CA GLU A 385 11.33 -15.62 -4.27
C GLU A 385 10.95 -14.14 -4.47
N TRP A 386 11.24 -13.27 -3.50
CA TRP A 386 10.97 -11.83 -3.59
C TRP A 386 11.74 -11.11 -4.70
N MET A 387 12.79 -11.71 -5.25
CA MET A 387 13.45 -11.18 -6.46
C MET A 387 12.54 -11.27 -7.70
N ASN A 388 11.56 -12.18 -7.72
CA ASN A 388 10.57 -12.34 -8.79
C ASN A 388 9.57 -11.17 -8.87
N SER A 389 9.50 -10.33 -7.84
CA SER A 389 8.81 -9.04 -7.90
C SER A 389 9.85 -7.91 -8.00
N THR A 390 10.59 -7.63 -6.93
CA THR A 390 11.37 -6.38 -6.81
C THR A 390 12.42 -6.18 -7.89
N TRP A 391 13.26 -7.20 -8.13
CA TRP A 391 14.32 -7.11 -9.13
C TRP A 391 13.78 -7.37 -10.54
N ARG A 392 12.93 -8.40 -10.67
CA ARG A 392 12.33 -8.77 -11.96
C ARG A 392 11.60 -7.62 -12.62
N THR A 393 10.93 -6.75 -11.87
CA THR A 393 10.26 -5.55 -12.41
C THR A 393 11.15 -4.76 -13.37
N VAL A 394 12.42 -4.53 -13.00
CA VAL A 394 13.35 -3.72 -13.81
C VAL A 394 14.30 -4.55 -14.67
N ALA A 395 14.34 -5.88 -14.47
CA ALA A 395 15.25 -6.79 -15.16
C ALA A 395 14.57 -7.65 -16.23
N GLU A 396 13.25 -7.83 -16.17
CA GLU A 396 12.50 -8.60 -17.16
C GLU A 396 12.67 -7.96 -18.55
N PRO A 397 13.20 -8.70 -19.54
CA PRO A 397 13.48 -8.16 -20.87
C PRO A 397 12.22 -7.85 -21.68
N SER A 398 11.08 -8.43 -21.31
CA SER A 398 9.82 -8.28 -22.05
C SER A 398 8.94 -7.09 -21.64
N VAL A 399 9.42 -6.26 -20.69
CA VAL A 399 8.77 -5.03 -20.22
C VAL A 399 9.77 -3.87 -20.14
N GLY A 400 9.27 -2.64 -20.07
CA GLY A 400 10.02 -1.39 -20.10
C GLY A 400 10.08 -0.62 -18.78
N PHE A 401 9.58 -1.16 -17.65
CA PHE A 401 9.62 -0.46 -16.35
C PHE A 401 11.02 0.05 -16.02
N ARG A 402 11.12 1.33 -15.67
CA ARG A 402 12.38 2.00 -15.36
C ARG A 402 12.77 1.84 -13.91
N TYR A 403 11.78 1.88 -13.02
CA TYR A 403 12.00 1.85 -11.58
C TYR A 403 10.95 1.00 -10.87
N ASN A 404 11.34 0.46 -9.72
CA ASN A 404 10.45 -0.15 -8.75
C ASN A 404 10.74 0.40 -7.36
N ILE A 405 9.70 0.73 -6.60
CA ILE A 405 9.79 1.26 -5.24
C ILE A 405 9.05 0.29 -4.31
N THR A 406 9.81 -0.49 -3.53
CA THR A 406 9.30 -1.53 -2.64
C THR A 406 9.39 -1.09 -1.18
N ALA A 407 8.24 -0.84 -0.54
CA ALA A 407 8.18 -0.44 0.88
C ALA A 407 7.58 -1.56 1.72
N HIS A 408 8.40 -2.22 2.54
CA HIS A 408 7.98 -3.34 3.40
C HIS A 408 7.45 -2.87 4.76
N LEU A 409 6.32 -3.44 5.18
CA LEU A 409 5.90 -3.52 6.58
C LEU A 409 6.76 -4.54 7.30
N VAL A 410 7.22 -4.17 8.51
CA VAL A 410 7.92 -5.10 9.39
C VAL A 410 7.34 -5.05 10.80
N GLY A 411 7.59 -6.08 11.60
CA GLY A 411 7.09 -6.17 12.97
C GLY A 411 5.96 -7.19 13.12
N ASN A 412 5.82 -7.70 14.35
CA ASN A 412 4.79 -8.65 14.71
C ASN A 412 3.44 -7.94 14.93
N LEU A 413 2.40 -8.45 14.30
CA LEU A 413 1.02 -8.11 14.57
C LEU A 413 0.31 -9.35 15.10
N LEU A 414 0.16 -9.41 16.43
CA LEU A 414 -0.30 -10.61 17.12
C LEU A 414 0.61 -11.78 16.72
N ASP A 415 0.02 -12.85 16.19
CA ASP A 415 0.69 -14.08 15.79
C ASP A 415 1.17 -14.09 14.33
N LEU A 416 1.08 -12.95 13.63
CA LEU A 416 1.68 -12.77 12.31
C LEU A 416 2.99 -11.99 12.40
N ALA A 417 4.04 -12.57 11.83
CA ALA A 417 5.26 -11.84 11.50
C ALA A 417 5.04 -11.07 10.19
N PHE A 418 5.55 -9.84 10.14
CA PHE A 418 5.78 -9.13 8.89
C PHE A 418 7.27 -8.78 8.84
N ASP A 419 7.91 -9.09 7.72
CA ASP A 419 9.37 -8.96 7.59
C ASP A 419 9.76 -8.74 6.12
N GLY A 420 10.90 -8.09 5.91
CA GLY A 420 11.32 -7.67 4.58
C GLY A 420 12.54 -6.77 4.54
N GLN A 421 12.90 -6.38 3.33
CA GLN A 421 13.91 -5.36 3.06
C GLN A 421 13.38 -4.40 2.00
N SER A 422 13.00 -3.19 2.42
CA SER A 422 12.56 -2.13 1.50
C SER A 422 13.67 -1.80 0.50
N ALA A 423 13.31 -1.54 -0.74
CA ALA A 423 14.26 -1.39 -1.83
C ALA A 423 13.77 -0.42 -2.90
N ILE A 424 14.72 0.18 -3.63
CA ILE A 424 14.44 0.87 -4.88
C ILE A 424 15.37 0.28 -5.94
N THR A 425 14.77 -0.21 -7.03
CA THR A 425 15.52 -0.78 -8.16
C THR A 425 15.34 0.07 -9.41
N ALA A 426 16.33 0.02 -10.30
CA ALA A 426 16.35 0.76 -11.56
C ALA A 426 16.89 -0.10 -12.71
N ARG A 427 16.23 0.04 -13.86
CA ARG A 427 16.66 -0.61 -15.10
C ARG A 427 17.98 -0.01 -15.59
N HIS A 428 18.84 -0.86 -16.12
CA HIS A 428 20.15 -0.49 -16.70
C HIS A 428 21.10 0.21 -15.73
N GLN A 429 20.93 0.00 -14.42
CA GLN A 429 21.91 0.45 -13.45
C GLN A 429 23.21 -0.35 -13.56
N SER A 430 24.33 0.32 -13.27
CA SER A 430 25.65 -0.30 -13.14
C SER A 430 26.23 -0.03 -11.76
N GLY A 431 27.05 -0.93 -11.24
CA GLY A 431 27.68 -0.77 -9.93
C GLY A 431 28.12 -2.09 -9.33
N PRO A 432 28.57 -2.09 -8.06
CA PRO A 432 29.00 -3.32 -7.37
C PRO A 432 27.86 -4.33 -7.16
N GLY A 433 26.60 -3.90 -7.27
CA GLY A 433 25.42 -4.71 -6.99
C GLY A 433 25.07 -4.79 -5.51
N GLN A 434 23.83 -5.20 -5.25
CA GLN A 434 23.32 -5.54 -3.92
C GLN A 434 22.42 -6.78 -4.05
N HIS A 435 22.09 -7.40 -2.92
CA HIS A 435 21.23 -8.58 -2.85
C HIS A 435 20.47 -8.58 -1.52
N TYR A 436 19.31 -9.25 -1.49
CA TYR A 436 18.65 -9.57 -0.23
C TYR A 436 19.43 -10.63 0.55
N VAL A 437 19.26 -10.66 1.87
CA VAL A 437 19.99 -11.61 2.73
C VAL A 437 19.75 -13.07 2.31
N GLY A 438 20.82 -13.86 2.30
CA GLY A 438 20.84 -15.26 1.90
C GLY A 438 20.76 -15.51 0.39
N ASN A 439 20.74 -14.46 -0.46
CA ASN A 439 20.64 -14.61 -1.92
C ASN A 439 21.98 -14.85 -2.63
N LEU A 440 23.11 -14.84 -1.92
CA LEU A 440 24.39 -15.26 -2.53
C LEU A 440 24.46 -16.77 -2.79
N GLU A 441 23.60 -17.54 -2.14
CA GLU A 441 23.53 -19.00 -2.24
C GLU A 441 22.30 -19.41 -3.07
N PHE A 442 22.39 -20.54 -3.76
CA PHE A 442 21.28 -21.23 -4.42
C PHE A 442 21.38 -22.71 -4.08
N GLU A 443 20.29 -23.30 -3.61
CA GLU A 443 20.23 -24.67 -3.13
C GLU A 443 19.39 -25.56 -4.06
N PRO A 444 20.02 -26.32 -4.98
CA PRO A 444 19.29 -27.20 -5.90
C PRO A 444 18.42 -28.22 -5.17
N GLY A 445 17.14 -28.30 -5.54
CA GLY A 445 16.17 -29.21 -4.93
C GLY A 445 15.44 -28.63 -3.71
N THR A 446 15.93 -27.51 -3.15
CA THR A 446 15.21 -26.69 -2.17
C THR A 446 14.63 -25.44 -2.85
N ASP A 447 15.47 -24.72 -3.58
CA ASP A 447 15.07 -23.56 -4.37
C ASP A 447 14.50 -23.99 -5.71
N VAL A 448 13.40 -23.36 -6.13
CA VAL A 448 12.79 -23.60 -7.44
C VAL A 448 13.80 -23.29 -8.55
N GLY A 449 13.93 -24.21 -9.51
CA GLY A 449 15.02 -24.20 -10.51
C GLY A 449 15.14 -22.89 -11.30
N TRP A 450 14.03 -22.28 -11.69
CA TRP A 450 14.05 -21.05 -12.48
C TRP A 450 14.41 -19.79 -11.66
N TYR A 451 14.45 -19.88 -10.31
CA TYR A 451 14.98 -18.82 -9.45
C TYR A 451 16.50 -18.68 -9.50
N GLN A 452 17.21 -19.59 -10.18
CA GLN A 452 18.67 -19.51 -10.28
C GLN A 452 19.16 -18.16 -10.83
N VAL A 453 18.40 -17.52 -11.72
CA VAL A 453 18.72 -16.18 -12.26
C VAL A 453 18.68 -15.07 -11.20
N PHE A 454 17.93 -15.27 -10.12
CA PHE A 454 17.76 -14.30 -9.04
C PHE A 454 18.92 -14.31 -8.05
N GLN A 455 19.71 -15.39 -8.01
CA GLN A 455 20.87 -15.53 -7.12
C GLN A 455 21.95 -14.48 -7.42
N GLY A 456 22.58 -13.98 -6.35
CA GLY A 456 23.79 -13.15 -6.40
C GLY A 456 23.51 -11.65 -6.53
N GLU A 457 24.60 -10.90 -6.52
CA GLU A 457 24.61 -9.44 -6.60
C GLU A 457 23.88 -8.92 -7.85
N LYS A 458 23.04 -7.89 -7.66
CA LYS A 458 22.30 -7.22 -8.73
C LYS A 458 22.61 -5.74 -8.79
N PRO A 459 23.21 -5.23 -9.88
CA PRO A 459 23.50 -3.81 -10.03
C PRO A 459 22.23 -2.95 -10.05
N GLU A 460 21.06 -3.53 -10.36
CA GLU A 460 19.77 -2.83 -10.44
C GLU A 460 19.29 -2.25 -9.10
N PHE A 461 19.80 -2.66 -7.94
CA PHE A 461 19.45 -2.02 -6.66
C PHE A 461 20.13 -0.65 -6.53
N LEU A 462 19.33 0.42 -6.62
CA LEU A 462 19.77 1.78 -6.28
C LEU A 462 19.95 1.97 -4.78
N ALA A 463 19.01 1.42 -4.01
CA ALA A 463 19.03 1.46 -2.56
C ALA A 463 18.33 0.23 -2.00
N LEU A 464 18.87 -0.29 -0.90
CA LEU A 464 18.35 -1.47 -0.21
C LEU A 464 18.46 -1.25 1.30
N ALA A 465 17.35 -1.46 2.00
CA ALA A 465 17.33 -1.44 3.45
C ALA A 465 18.11 -2.68 3.94
N PRO A 466 18.99 -2.53 4.94
CA PRO A 466 19.61 -3.69 5.56
C PRO A 466 18.53 -4.52 6.25
N TRP A 467 18.74 -5.83 6.33
CA TRP A 467 17.96 -6.65 7.24
C TRP A 467 18.45 -6.46 8.69
N VAL A 468 17.79 -7.07 9.67
CA VAL A 468 18.14 -6.91 11.09
C VAL A 468 19.58 -7.31 11.42
N ARG A 469 20.18 -8.18 10.58
CA ARG A 469 21.54 -8.68 10.62
C ARG A 469 22.13 -8.62 9.21
N ASP A 470 23.45 -8.49 9.13
CA ASP A 470 24.20 -8.57 7.88
C ASP A 470 24.04 -9.96 7.22
N ASP A 471 24.39 -10.04 5.94
CA ASP A 471 24.30 -11.31 5.22
C ASP A 471 25.15 -12.42 5.86
N ALA A 472 24.63 -13.64 5.86
CA ALA A 472 25.19 -14.80 6.54
C ALA A 472 24.67 -16.09 5.90
N PRO A 473 25.27 -17.27 6.19
CA PRO A 473 24.72 -18.55 5.76
C PRO A 473 23.25 -18.69 6.17
N ARG A 474 22.41 -19.24 5.28
CA ARG A 474 20.95 -19.31 5.48
C ARG A 474 20.54 -19.93 6.81
N ALA A 475 21.28 -20.91 7.32
CA ALA A 475 21.05 -21.50 8.64
C ALA A 475 21.07 -20.47 9.80
N THR A 476 22.02 -19.54 9.79
CA THR A 476 22.12 -18.47 10.80
C THR A 476 21.01 -17.43 10.62
N LEU A 477 20.62 -17.16 9.37
CA LEU A 477 19.51 -16.26 9.08
C LEU A 477 18.18 -16.88 9.56
N LEU A 478 17.97 -18.19 9.39
CA LEU A 478 16.79 -18.91 9.89
C LEU A 478 16.65 -18.82 11.43
N GLU A 479 17.76 -18.97 12.16
CA GLU A 479 17.77 -18.78 13.62
C GLU A 479 17.34 -17.36 13.99
N THR A 480 17.85 -16.37 13.25
CA THR A 480 17.50 -14.95 13.44
C THR A 480 16.02 -14.70 13.17
N GLY A 481 15.49 -15.20 12.04
CA GLY A 481 14.08 -15.08 11.70
C GLY A 481 13.16 -15.77 12.72
N THR A 482 13.58 -16.91 13.27
CA THR A 482 12.87 -17.61 14.35
C THR A 482 12.87 -16.80 15.65
N ALA A 483 13.98 -16.16 16.00
CA ALA A 483 14.08 -15.31 17.18
C ALA A 483 13.19 -14.06 17.10
N LEU A 484 13.05 -13.45 15.91
CA LEU A 484 12.19 -12.28 15.71
C LEU A 484 10.68 -12.60 15.80
N SER A 485 10.31 -13.85 15.49
CA SER A 485 8.93 -14.28 15.28
C SER A 485 8.06 -14.12 16.52
N PRO A 486 6.74 -13.91 16.35
CA PRO A 486 5.84 -13.74 17.47
C PRO A 486 5.87 -14.97 18.38
N GLY A 487 5.92 -14.74 19.69
CA GLY A 487 5.93 -15.81 20.69
C GLY A 487 7.24 -16.60 20.81
N SER A 488 8.33 -16.17 20.17
CA SER A 488 9.64 -16.83 20.28
C SER A 488 10.20 -16.81 21.71
N ARG A 489 9.80 -15.82 22.52
CA ARG A 489 10.33 -15.50 23.86
C ARG A 489 11.83 -15.18 23.87
N ASP A 490 12.40 -14.97 22.70
CA ASP A 490 13.79 -14.51 22.57
C ASP A 490 13.89 -13.02 22.92
N ALA A 491 15.07 -12.57 23.32
CA ALA A 491 15.31 -11.14 23.56
C ALA A 491 15.15 -10.30 22.28
N GLN A 492 15.26 -10.93 21.11
CA GLN A 492 15.04 -10.32 19.79
C GLN A 492 13.59 -10.41 19.31
N GLU A 493 12.66 -10.98 20.08
CA GLU A 493 11.25 -11.05 19.66
C GLU A 493 10.74 -9.65 19.27
N ASN A 494 10.20 -9.53 18.05
CA ASN A 494 9.70 -8.28 17.49
C ASN A 494 10.75 -7.15 17.35
N ASP A 495 12.06 -7.42 17.41
CA ASP A 495 13.13 -6.42 17.28
C ASP A 495 13.53 -6.16 15.80
N TYR A 496 12.51 -5.99 14.95
CA TYR A 496 12.66 -5.67 13.53
C TYR A 496 13.21 -4.24 13.32
N LEU A 497 13.90 -4.03 12.20
CA LEU A 497 14.49 -2.74 11.85
C LEU A 497 13.47 -1.77 11.25
N GLU A 498 13.31 -0.59 11.85
CA GLU A 498 12.66 0.56 11.21
C GLU A 498 13.70 1.47 10.52
N THR A 499 13.47 1.79 9.25
CA THR A 499 14.36 2.63 8.43
C THR A 499 13.61 3.12 7.19
N ALA A 500 14.27 3.88 6.32
CA ALA A 500 13.83 4.05 4.94
C ALA A 500 14.99 3.94 3.96
N VAL A 501 14.67 3.79 2.69
CA VAL A 501 15.62 4.04 1.60
C VAL A 501 15.08 5.09 0.64
N TRP A 502 15.97 5.82 -0.03
CA TRP A 502 15.58 6.82 -1.02
C TRP A 502 16.49 6.85 -2.24
N ALA A 503 15.94 7.30 -3.36
CA ALA A 503 16.68 7.48 -4.60
C ALA A 503 16.10 8.63 -5.44
N ASP A 504 16.97 9.29 -6.19
CA ASP A 504 16.60 10.25 -7.21
C ASP A 504 16.32 9.53 -8.53
N LEU A 505 15.14 9.75 -9.11
CA LEU A 505 14.68 9.15 -10.37
C LEU A 505 14.91 10.11 -11.55
N LEU A 506 15.38 9.55 -12.66
CA LEU A 506 15.66 10.27 -13.91
C LEU A 506 14.58 9.95 -14.94
N HIS A 507 14.19 10.96 -15.71
CA HIS A 507 13.34 10.80 -16.91
C HIS A 507 14.20 10.56 -18.16
#